data_AF-A0A7C9E9B0-F1
#
_entry.id   AF-A0A7C9E9B0-F1
#
_cell.length_a   1.000
_cell.length_b   1.000
_cell.length_c   1.000
_cell.angle_alpha   90.00
_cell.angle_beta   90.00
_cell.angle_gamma   90.00
#
_symmetry.space_group_name_H-M   'P 1'
#
loop_
_entity.id
_entity.type
_entity.pdbx_description
1 polymer ?
#
loop_
_entity_poly.entity_id
_entity_poly.type
_entity_poly.pdbx_seq_one_letter_code
_entity_poly.pdbx_strand_id
1 'polypeptide(L)'
;LFPKGWALVRHELIHIFIALGYVKKKYKNQSLMDAGEECLLSLVKRGLFNNVLWDDFGSILLFEMHDLIHDLAVSVAGCKLKMVESKEDELDDRVRHVSLSSKVDICLESLSKMRH
;
A
#
# COMPACT_ATOMS: atom_id res chain seq x y z
N LEU A 1 -5.09 -2.14 0.07
CA LEU A 1 -4.36 -1.70 1.28
C LEU A 1 -4.25 -2.90 2.20
N PHE A 2 -3.11 -3.07 2.89
CA PHE A 2 -2.94 -4.17 3.86
C PHE A 2 -3.83 -3.96 5.08
N PRO A 3 -4.36 -5.01 5.72
CA PRO A 3 -5.13 -4.87 6.96
C PRO A 3 -4.30 -4.25 8.09
N LYS A 4 -4.98 -3.62 9.06
CA LYS A 4 -4.35 -3.15 10.31
C LYS A 4 -3.76 -4.31 11.10
N GLY A 5 -2.61 -4.08 11.74
CA GLY A 5 -1.87 -5.12 12.47
C GLY A 5 -1.32 -6.25 11.60
N TRP A 6 -1.35 -6.13 10.27
CA TRP A 6 -0.78 -7.14 9.39
C TRP A 6 0.75 -7.03 9.39
N ALA A 7 1.39 -8.11 9.83
CA ALA A 7 2.84 -8.20 9.84
C ALA A 7 3.35 -8.53 8.44
N LEU A 8 4.25 -7.68 7.92
CA LEU A 8 4.83 -7.78 6.59
C LEU A 8 6.28 -8.23 6.67
N VAL A 9 6.63 -9.20 5.82
CA VAL A 9 8.02 -9.65 5.69
C VAL A 9 8.80 -8.64 4.85
N ARG A 10 10.01 -8.30 5.29
CA ARG A 10 10.90 -7.33 4.62
C ARG A 10 10.96 -7.49 3.10
N HIS A 11 11.23 -8.72 2.66
CA HIS A 11 11.42 -9.02 1.24
C HIS A 11 10.17 -8.77 0.40
N GLU A 12 8.98 -9.01 0.95
CA GLU A 12 7.72 -8.82 0.24
C GLU A 12 7.48 -7.33 -0.05
N LEU A 13 7.66 -6.47 0.95
CA LEU A 13 7.45 -5.04 0.75
C LEU A 13 8.47 -4.44 -0.22
N ILE A 14 9.73 -4.86 -0.14
CA ILE A 14 10.77 -4.39 -1.07
C ILE A 14 10.45 -4.83 -2.50
N HIS A 15 10.01 -6.07 -2.72
CA HIS A 15 9.57 -6.51 -4.04
C HIS A 15 8.38 -5.69 -4.56
N ILE A 16 7.42 -5.35 -3.70
CA ILE A 16 6.30 -4.47 -4.09
C ILE A 16 6.81 -3.09 -4.52
N PHE A 17 7.71 -2.46 -3.76
CA PHE A 17 8.26 -1.15 -4.13
C PHE A 17 9.07 -1.20 -5.43
N ILE A 18 9.79 -2.29 -5.67
CA ILE A 18 10.48 -2.51 -6.95
C ILE A 18 9.48 -2.65 -8.09
N ALA A 19 8.44 -3.48 -7.94
CA ALA A 19 7.42 -3.72 -8.95
C ALA A 19 6.63 -2.44 -9.28
N LEU A 20 6.39 -1.57 -8.29
CA LEU A 20 5.76 -0.25 -8.47
C LEU A 20 6.73 0.82 -9.02
N GLY A 21 8.02 0.50 -9.18
CA GLY A 21 9.03 1.44 -9.69
C GLY A 21 9.43 2.53 -8.70
N TYR A 22 9.17 2.34 -7.40
CA TYR A 22 9.49 3.32 -6.34
C TYR A 22 10.95 3.26 -5.90
N VAL A 23 11.62 2.13 -6.15
CA VAL A 23 13.03 1.95 -5.83
C VAL A 23 13.92 2.39 -6.98
N LYS A 24 14.89 3.26 -6.69
CA LYS A 24 15.91 3.70 -7.63
C LYS A 24 17.30 3.46 -7.06
N LYS A 25 18.20 2.91 -7.88
CA LYS A 25 19.61 2.75 -7.51
C LYS A 25 20.27 4.12 -7.36
N LYS A 26 21.07 4.29 -6.31
CA LYS A 26 21.94 5.45 -6.11
C LYS A 26 23.30 5.27 -6.79
N TYR A 27 23.79 4.03 -6.82
CA TYR A 27 25.10 3.68 -7.38
C TYR A 27 24.97 2.62 -8.46
N LYS A 28 25.90 2.63 -9.43
CA LYS A 28 25.88 1.72 -10.59
C LYS A 28 25.90 0.24 -10.20
N ASN A 29 26.61 -0.11 -9.13
CA ASN A 29 26.79 -1.47 -8.62
C ASN A 29 25.78 -1.86 -7.52
N GLN A 30 24.88 -0.97 -7.11
CA GLN A 30 23.87 -1.27 -6.09
C GLN A 30 22.80 -2.22 -6.67
N SER A 31 22.36 -3.22 -5.91
CA SER A 31 21.20 -4.01 -6.30
C SER A 31 19.90 -3.23 -6.01
N LEU A 32 18.80 -3.60 -6.68
CA LEU A 32 17.49 -3.02 -6.34
C LEU A 32 17.03 -3.44 -4.94
N MET A 33 17.47 -4.62 -4.49
CA MET A 33 17.18 -5.09 -3.14
C MET A 33 17.84 -4.20 -2.08
N ASP A 34 19.12 -3.85 -2.27
CA ASP A 34 19.85 -2.96 -1.34
C ASP A 34 19.27 -1.54 -1.35
N ALA A 35 18.93 -1.03 -2.54
CA ALA A 35 18.27 0.28 -2.66
C ALA A 35 16.89 0.29 -1.99
N GLY A 36 16.15 -0.81 -2.10
CA GLY A 36 14.87 -1.02 -1.43
C GLY A 36 15.03 -1.09 0.09
N GLU A 37 16.09 -1.73 0.58
CA GLU A 37 16.41 -1.80 2.00
C GLU A 37 16.69 -0.42 2.59
N GLU A 38 17.51 0.38 1.93
CA GLU A 38 17.78 1.75 2.37
C GLU A 38 16.51 2.60 2.40
N CYS A 39 15.61 2.40 1.44
CA CYS A 39 14.31 3.06 1.40
C CYS A 39 13.46 2.63 2.61
N LEU A 40 13.34 1.34 2.85
CA LEU A 40 12.58 0.78 3.97
C LEU A 40 13.13 1.26 5.32
N LEU A 41 14.44 1.22 5.53
CA LEU A 41 15.10 1.74 6.73
C LEU A 41 14.81 3.23 6.95
N SER A 42 14.73 4.03 5.89
CA SER A 42 14.34 5.44 6.00
C SER A 42 12.90 5.59 6.51
N LEU A 43 11.98 4.76 6.04
CA LEU A 43 10.58 4.77 6.46
C LEU A 43 10.42 4.31 7.93
N VAL A 44 11.18 3.29 8.35
CA VAL A 44 11.25 2.85 9.76
C VAL A 44 11.77 3.97 10.66
N LYS A 45 12.86 4.64 10.27
CA LYS A 45 13.42 5.78 11.04
C LYS A 45 12.46 6.96 11.15
N ARG A 46 11.50 7.09 10.22
CA ARG A 46 10.44 8.11 10.26
C ARG A 46 9.25 7.69 11.13
N GLY A 47 9.27 6.50 11.73
CA GLY A 47 8.21 6.01 12.62
C GLY A 47 6.93 5.57 11.89
N LEU A 48 7.03 5.15 10.62
CA LEU A 48 5.85 4.72 9.85
C LEU A 48 5.39 3.30 10.16
N PHE A 49 6.18 2.55 10.94
CA PHE A 49 5.95 1.14 11.25
C PHE A 49 6.00 0.90 12.75
N ASN A 50 5.19 -0.05 13.19
CA ASN A 50 5.15 -0.61 14.54
C ASN A 50 5.76 -2.01 14.54
N ASN A 51 6.06 -2.54 15.74
CA ASN A 51 6.47 -3.93 15.95
C ASN A 51 7.62 -4.39 15.03
N VAL A 52 8.61 -3.51 14.82
CA VAL A 52 9.76 -3.80 13.95
C VAL A 52 10.67 -4.82 14.63
N LEU A 53 10.76 -6.01 14.03
CA LEU A 53 11.67 -7.07 14.45
C LEU A 53 12.95 -7.02 13.63
N TRP A 54 14.08 -7.14 14.31
CA TRP A 54 15.42 -7.14 13.71
C TRP A 54 16.06 -8.52 13.87
N ASP A 55 16.90 -8.91 12.92
CA ASP A 55 17.78 -10.07 13.09
C ASP A 55 19.05 -9.69 13.87
N ASP A 56 19.85 -10.71 14.20
CA ASP A 56 21.11 -10.56 14.94
C ASP A 56 22.16 -9.76 14.16
N PHE A 57 21.96 -9.53 12.85
CA PHE A 57 22.84 -8.78 11.97
C PHE A 57 22.37 -7.34 11.75
N GLY A 58 21.26 -6.92 12.39
CA GLY A 58 20.71 -5.57 12.28
C GLY A 58 19.90 -5.32 11.01
N SER A 59 19.43 -6.36 10.34
CA SER A 59 18.47 -6.26 9.23
C SER A 59 17.04 -6.41 9.73
N ILE A 60 16.09 -5.77 9.05
CA ILE A 60 14.67 -5.90 9.39
C ILE A 60 14.19 -7.33 9.02
N LEU A 61 13.38 -7.98 9.84
CA LEU A 61 12.73 -9.24 9.48
C LEU A 61 11.27 -9.01 9.12
N LEU A 62 10.57 -8.37 10.04
CA LEU A 62 9.13 -8.19 10.04
C LEU A 62 8.79 -6.82 10.61
N PHE A 63 7.67 -6.25 10.18
CA PHE A 63 7.12 -5.03 10.74
C PHE A 63 5.63 -4.95 10.46
N GLU A 64 4.92 -4.12 11.22
CA GLU A 64 3.52 -3.81 11.01
C GLU A 64 3.38 -2.36 10.57
N MET A 65 2.49 -2.08 9.63
CA MET A 65 2.16 -0.69 9.29
C MET A 65 1.43 -0.05 10.48
N HIS A 66 1.86 1.15 10.88
CA HIS A 66 1.16 1.86 11.94
C HIS A 66 -0.28 2.19 11.50
N ASP A 67 -1.25 1.95 12.37
CA ASP A 67 -2.68 2.21 12.09
C ASP A 67 -2.98 3.64 11.60
N LEU A 68 -2.25 4.65 12.10
CA LEU A 68 -2.38 6.04 11.63
C LEU A 68 -1.93 6.20 10.17
N ILE A 69 -0.86 5.51 9.78
CA ILE A 69 -0.36 5.51 8.39
C ILE A 69 -1.32 4.73 7.49
N HIS A 70 -1.86 3.63 7.99
CA HIS A 70 -2.94 2.91 7.32
C HIS A 70 -4.15 3.82 7.08
N ASP A 71 -4.65 4.51 8.11
CA ASP A 71 -5.82 5.38 8.02
C ASP A 71 -5.58 6.58 7.11
N LEU A 72 -4.38 7.15 7.13
CA LEU A 72 -3.96 8.18 6.20
C LEU A 72 -3.96 7.66 4.76
N ALA A 73 -3.40 6.48 4.52
CA ALA A 73 -3.35 5.89 3.18
C ALA A 73 -4.74 5.54 2.66
N VAL A 74 -5.65 5.03 3.51
CA VAL A 74 -7.06 4.81 3.18
C VAL A 74 -7.75 6.14 2.86
N SER A 75 -7.56 7.18 3.68
CA SER A 75 -8.16 8.50 3.45
C SER A 75 -7.69 9.12 2.12
N VAL A 76 -6.38 9.08 1.84
CA VAL A 76 -5.81 9.60 0.59
C VAL A 76 -6.24 8.77 -0.62
N ALA A 77 -6.26 7.43 -0.50
CA ALA A 77 -6.68 6.54 -1.60
C ALA A 77 -8.19 6.64 -1.87
N GLY A 78 -9.02 6.71 -0.83
CA GLY A 78 -10.47 6.89 -0.93
C GLY A 78 -10.84 8.24 -1.54
N CYS A 79 -10.13 9.32 -1.17
CA CYS A 79 -10.26 10.60 -1.84
C CYS A 79 -9.89 10.54 -3.33
N LYS A 80 -8.82 9.81 -3.68
CA LYS A 80 -8.44 9.62 -5.10
C LYS A 80 -9.45 8.77 -5.87
N LEU A 81 -10.00 7.71 -5.27
CA LEU A 81 -11.05 6.90 -5.89
C LEU A 81 -12.32 7.72 -6.13
N LYS A 82 -12.75 8.49 -5.14
CA LYS A 82 -13.92 9.40 -5.25
C LYS A 82 -13.72 10.49 -6.31
N MET A 83 -12.49 11.00 -6.46
CA MET A 83 -12.13 11.95 -7.53
C MET A 83 -12.11 11.33 -8.93
N VAL A 84 -11.84 10.03 -9.04
CA VAL A 84 -11.90 9.28 -10.31
C VAL A 84 -13.34 8.98 -10.70
N GLU A 85 -14.22 8.68 -9.74
CA GLU A 85 -15.66 8.52 -9.99
C GLU A 85 -16.35 9.83 -10.41
N SER A 86 -15.87 10.98 -9.95
CA SER A 86 -16.44 12.29 -10.32
C SER A 86 -15.89 12.87 -11.64
N LYS A 87 -15.16 12.09 -12.43
CA LYS A 87 -14.67 12.49 -13.77
C LYS A 87 -15.29 11.61 -14.85
N GLU A 88 -16.61 11.69 -14.96
CA GLU A 88 -17.30 11.44 -16.22
C GLU A 88 -17.10 12.69 -17.10
N ASP A 89 -15.92 12.83 -17.71
CA ASP A 89 -15.76 13.66 -18.90
C ASP A 89 -14.72 12.98 -19.80
N GLU A 90 -15.27 12.33 -20.85
CA GLU A 90 -14.67 11.77 -22.06
C GLU A 90 -13.43 10.86 -21.91
N LEU A 91 -13.70 9.56 -21.96
CA LEU A 91 -12.69 8.50 -22.08
C LEU A 91 -12.18 8.43 -23.54
N ASP A 92 -10.90 8.74 -23.74
CA ASP A 92 -10.16 8.63 -25.01
C ASP A 92 -9.98 7.16 -25.45
N ASP A 93 -10.04 6.91 -26.76
CA ASP A 93 -10.15 5.61 -27.45
C ASP A 93 -8.86 4.74 -27.37
N ARG A 94 -7.94 5.06 -26.46
CA ARG A 94 -6.58 4.49 -26.34
C ARG A 94 -6.36 3.63 -25.10
N VAL A 95 -7.40 3.37 -24.30
CA VAL A 95 -7.30 2.54 -23.09
C VAL A 95 -7.19 1.07 -23.46
N ARG A 96 -5.99 0.47 -23.30
CA ARG A 96 -5.75 -0.96 -23.61
C ARG A 96 -5.89 -1.91 -22.43
N HIS A 97 -5.98 -1.41 -21.19
CA HIS A 97 -6.19 -2.28 -20.03
C HIS A 97 -7.05 -1.58 -18.97
N VAL A 98 -8.19 -2.21 -18.65
CA VAL A 98 -9.06 -1.89 -17.51
C VAL A 98 -9.01 -3.09 -16.58
N SER A 99 -8.78 -2.87 -15.29
CA SER A 99 -8.93 -3.91 -14.26
C SER A 99 -9.98 -3.45 -13.26
N LEU A 100 -11.14 -4.11 -13.28
CA LEU A 100 -12.18 -4.02 -12.26
C LEU A 100 -11.93 -5.11 -11.22
N SER A 101 -11.77 -4.72 -9.95
CA SER A 101 -11.87 -5.64 -8.81
C SER A 101 -13.24 -5.45 -8.18
N SER A 102 -14.11 -6.44 -8.31
CA SER A 102 -15.48 -6.41 -7.82
C SER A 102 -15.57 -6.40 -6.28
N LYS A 103 -16.25 -5.36 -5.78
CA LYS A 103 -17.08 -5.26 -4.55
C LYS A 103 -16.59 -5.91 -3.25
N VAL A 104 -16.22 -5.05 -2.29
CA VAL A 104 -16.39 -5.32 -0.86
C VAL A 104 -17.46 -4.34 -0.36
N ASP A 105 -18.72 -4.80 -0.35
CA ASP A 105 -19.79 -4.16 0.39
C ASP A 105 -19.66 -4.59 1.86
N ILE A 106 -19.78 -3.67 2.83
CA ILE A 106 -20.53 -3.86 4.10
C ILE A 106 -20.63 -2.50 4.80
N CYS A 107 -21.84 -1.93 4.83
CA CYS A 107 -22.66 -1.70 6.03
C CYS A 107 -23.96 -0.99 5.57
N LEU A 108 -25.08 -1.70 5.44
CA LEU A 108 -26.03 -2.07 6.51
C LEU A 108 -26.84 -0.89 7.09
N GLU A 109 -27.68 -0.26 6.26
CA GLU A 109 -28.77 0.64 6.73
C GLU A 109 -30.14 0.36 6.06
N SER A 110 -30.24 -0.53 5.06
CA SER A 110 -31.52 -0.73 4.33
C SER A 110 -32.22 -2.08 4.54
N LEU A 111 -31.67 -3.01 5.33
CA LEU A 111 -32.26 -4.35 5.54
C LEU A 111 -33.37 -4.42 6.61
N SER A 112 -33.76 -3.30 7.23
CA SER A 112 -34.89 -3.30 8.20
C SER A 112 -36.27 -3.04 7.58
N LYS A 113 -36.37 -2.78 6.26
CA LYS A 113 -37.62 -2.28 5.65
C LYS A 113 -38.40 -3.21 4.72
N MET A 114 -37.96 -4.44 4.46
CA MET A 114 -38.75 -5.36 3.63
C MET A 114 -38.76 -6.78 4.20
N ARG A 115 -39.50 -6.94 5.30
CA ARG A 115 -40.03 -8.23 5.74
C ARG A 115 -41.55 -8.16 5.58
N HIS A 116 -42.04 -8.64 4.45
CA HIS A 116 -43.40 -9.12 4.24
C HIS A 116 -43.32 -10.35 3.35
#